data_AF-A0A820W2Q7-F1
#
_entry.id   AF-A0A820W2Q7-F1
#
_cell.length_a   1.000
_cell.length_b   1.000
_cell.length_c   1.000
_cell.angle_alpha   90.00
_cell.angle_beta   90.00
_cell.angle_gamma   90.00
#
_symmetry.space_group_name_H-M   'P 1'
#
loop_
_entity.id
_entity.type
_entity.pdbx_description
1 polymer ?
#
loop_
_entity_poly.entity_id
_entity_poly.type
_entity_poly.pdbx_seq_one_letter_code
_entity_poly.pdbx_strand_id
1 'polypeptide(L)'
;MQIPHRFLSISTAEEAKEYFSNIDRHRIIYKYDSIKDDLVIRLVFNSALSDDRKDWIKWHTEDDTKLIHFNDFINKELVLYSKTSTEHAISSIMDGLKPGLCRIMFICFTKNFIRDIKVARLAGKVAENSAYHHGEQPLINTIVDLAQNFVSLNNINFLVPAGQFCTCLYMVVMTLLQHVIFLLDFNNDCSNNVIDVVYVKLDKIFINITDLPFDT
;
A
#
# COMPACT_ATOMS: atom_id res chain seq x y z
N MET A 1 -13.35 5.53 23.54
CA MET A 1 -12.08 5.50 24.29
C MET A 1 -11.01 5.07 23.31
N GLN A 2 -10.14 5.99 22.92
CA GLN A 2 -9.19 5.80 21.84
C GLN A 2 -8.01 4.96 22.37
N ILE A 3 -7.85 3.74 21.86
CA ILE A 3 -6.66 2.93 22.12
C ILE A 3 -5.49 3.71 21.50
N PRO A 4 -4.41 4.03 22.24
CA PRO A 4 -3.26 4.69 21.65
C PRO A 4 -2.68 3.74 20.60
N HIS A 5 -2.78 4.16 19.33
CA HIS A 5 -2.38 3.39 18.16
C HIS A 5 -0.85 3.34 18.06
N ARG A 6 -0.21 2.59 18.95
CA ARG A 6 1.19 2.17 18.80
C ARG A 6 1.17 0.73 18.35
N PHE A 7 1.92 0.42 17.29
CA PHE A 7 2.12 -0.95 16.85
C PHE A 7 2.63 -1.79 18.02
N LEU A 8 2.19 -3.05 18.10
CA LEU A 8 2.54 -3.97 19.19
C LEU A 8 4.06 -4.00 19.43
N SER A 9 4.84 -3.96 18.35
CA SER A 9 6.31 -4.00 18.34
C SER A 9 7.00 -2.70 18.78
N ILE A 10 6.27 -1.59 18.90
CA ILE A 10 6.80 -0.25 19.25
C ILE A 10 6.38 0.15 20.67
N SER A 11 5.52 -0.66 21.30
CA SER A 11 5.18 -0.46 22.71
C SER A 11 6.43 -0.62 23.58
N THR A 12 6.63 0.32 24.50
CA THR A 12 7.73 0.25 25.46
C THR A 12 7.43 -0.82 26.51
N ALA A 13 8.48 -1.37 27.15
CA ALA A 13 8.30 -2.37 28.20
C ALA A 13 7.47 -1.85 29.40
N GLU A 14 7.49 -0.53 29.63
CA GLU A 14 6.70 0.13 30.67
C GLU A 14 5.21 0.18 30.30
N GLU A 15 4.89 0.61 29.07
CA GLU A 15 3.52 0.61 28.54
C GLU A 15 2.94 -0.82 28.51
N ALA A 16 3.75 -1.81 28.12
CA ALA A 16 3.34 -3.21 28.13
C ALA A 16 3.00 -3.71 29.55
N LYS A 17 3.81 -3.35 30.55
CA LYS A 17 3.53 -3.70 31.96
C LYS A 17 2.23 -3.05 32.44
N GLU A 18 1.99 -1.79 32.12
CA GLU A 18 0.73 -1.11 32.46
C GLU A 18 -0.47 -1.77 31.76
N TYR A 19 -0.31 -2.14 30.49
CA TYR A 19 -1.32 -2.84 29.70
C TYR A 19 -1.71 -4.18 30.35
N PHE A 20 -0.72 -5.02 30.69
CA PHE A 20 -0.96 -6.30 31.36
C PHE A 20 -1.45 -6.15 32.80
N SER A 21 -1.07 -5.07 33.50
CA SER A 21 -1.60 -4.76 34.83
C SER A 21 -3.12 -4.52 34.79
N ASN A 22 -3.63 -4.01 33.66
CA ASN A 22 -5.04 -3.77 33.42
C ASN A 22 -5.62 -4.72 32.34
N ILE A 23 -5.27 -6.01 32.40
CA ILE A 23 -5.67 -6.98 31.36
C ILE A 23 -7.18 -7.10 31.18
N ASP A 24 -7.97 -6.98 32.26
CA ASP A 24 -9.43 -7.12 32.18
C ASP A 24 -10.09 -5.99 31.38
N ARG A 25 -9.45 -4.82 31.27
CA ARG A 25 -9.92 -3.70 30.46
C ARG A 25 -9.61 -3.88 28.97
N HIS A 26 -8.49 -4.53 28.67
CA HIS A 26 -7.99 -4.71 27.31
C HIS A 26 -8.40 -6.05 26.68
N ARG A 27 -8.88 -7.00 27.49
CA ARG A 27 -9.40 -8.28 27.03
C ARG A 27 -10.80 -8.12 26.45
N ILE A 28 -10.94 -8.45 25.16
CA ILE A 28 -12.23 -8.55 24.49
C ILE A 28 -12.60 -10.04 24.40
N ILE A 29 -13.75 -10.41 24.97
CA ILE A 29 -14.26 -11.79 24.90
C ILE A 29 -15.37 -11.82 23.86
N TYR A 30 -15.12 -12.51 22.74
CA TYR A 30 -16.12 -12.71 21.71
C TYR A 30 -17.12 -13.78 22.11
N LYS A 31 -18.41 -13.48 21.95
CA LYS A 31 -19.51 -14.43 22.11
C LYS A 31 -19.92 -14.91 20.73
N TYR A 32 -20.06 -16.22 20.62
CA TYR A 32 -20.55 -16.89 19.42
C TYR A 32 -22.05 -17.19 19.55
N ASP A 33 -22.83 -16.76 18.57
CA ASP A 33 -24.24 -17.07 18.38
C ASP A 33 -24.39 -17.94 17.13
N SER A 34 -24.94 -19.15 17.31
CA SER A 34 -24.69 -20.30 16.44
C SER A 34 -25.05 -20.11 14.96
N ILE A 35 -26.14 -19.40 14.64
CA ILE A 35 -26.65 -19.39 13.26
C ILE A 35 -26.25 -18.11 12.52
N LYS A 36 -26.28 -16.97 13.20
CA LYS A 36 -26.01 -15.66 12.58
C LYS A 36 -24.52 -15.48 12.31
N ASP A 37 -23.67 -15.90 13.23
CA ASP A 37 -22.22 -15.76 13.07
C ASP A 37 -21.71 -16.65 11.92
N ASP A 38 -22.22 -17.87 11.79
CA ASP A 38 -21.85 -18.80 10.71
C ASP A 38 -22.16 -18.24 9.32
N LEU A 39 -23.33 -17.61 9.14
CA LEU A 39 -23.71 -17.02 7.86
C LEU A 39 -22.77 -15.87 7.47
N VAL A 40 -22.39 -15.04 8.44
CA VAL A 40 -21.56 -13.85 8.22
C VAL A 40 -20.09 -14.24 8.01
N ILE A 41 -19.60 -15.24 8.75
CA ILE A 41 -18.27 -15.84 8.51
C ILE A 41 -18.23 -16.44 7.09
N ARG A 42 -19.27 -17.18 6.69
CA ARG A 42 -19.35 -17.76 5.35
C ARG A 42 -19.35 -16.68 4.26
N LEU A 43 -20.10 -15.60 4.44
CA LEU A 43 -20.14 -14.47 3.49
C LEU A 43 -18.72 -13.90 3.24
N VAL A 44 -17.94 -13.72 4.31
CA VAL A 44 -16.61 -13.12 4.21
C VAL A 44 -15.59 -14.06 3.56
N PHE A 45 -15.51 -15.31 4.01
CA PHE A 45 -14.41 -16.21 3.61
C PHE A 45 -14.72 -17.10 2.41
N ASN A 46 -16.00 -17.25 2.03
CA ASN A 46 -16.36 -18.08 0.88
C ASN A 46 -16.08 -17.35 -0.44
N SER A 47 -15.21 -17.91 -1.28
CA SER A 47 -14.86 -17.33 -2.59
C SER A 47 -16.07 -17.20 -3.52
N ALA A 48 -17.06 -18.09 -3.42
CA ALA A 48 -18.25 -18.09 -4.27
C ALA A 48 -19.21 -16.91 -4.02
N LEU A 49 -19.12 -16.26 -2.85
CA LEU A 49 -20.00 -15.15 -2.45
C LEU A 49 -19.34 -13.78 -2.70
N SER A 50 -18.52 -13.67 -3.75
CA SER A 50 -17.80 -12.44 -4.06
C SER A 50 -18.73 -11.28 -4.42
N ASP A 51 -19.88 -11.56 -5.04
CA ASP A 51 -20.85 -10.53 -5.40
C ASP A 51 -21.61 -10.01 -4.18
N ASP A 52 -22.08 -10.91 -3.31
CA ASP A 52 -22.73 -10.53 -2.05
C ASP A 52 -21.80 -9.70 -1.15
N ARG A 53 -20.49 -9.98 -1.17
CA ARG A 53 -19.50 -9.16 -0.45
C ARG A 53 -19.42 -7.72 -0.96
N LYS A 54 -19.68 -7.46 -2.23
CA LYS A 54 -19.66 -6.09 -2.79
C LYS A 54 -20.78 -5.26 -2.16
N ASP A 55 -21.98 -5.84 -2.09
CA ASP A 55 -23.11 -5.20 -1.44
C ASP A 55 -22.85 -5.02 0.05
N TRP A 56 -22.29 -6.04 0.71
CA TRP A 56 -21.91 -5.96 2.12
C TRP A 56 -20.94 -4.80 2.43
N ILE A 57 -19.87 -4.63 1.63
CA ILE A 57 -18.92 -3.52 1.80
C ILE A 57 -19.60 -2.16 1.59
N LYS A 58 -20.59 -2.09 0.69
CA LYS A 58 -21.30 -0.84 0.36
C LYS A 58 -22.21 -0.34 1.49
N TRP A 59 -22.83 -1.24 2.25
CA TRP A 59 -23.83 -0.90 3.27
C TRP A 59 -23.26 -0.67 4.68
N HIS A 60 -21.94 -0.51 4.82
CA HIS A 60 -21.32 -0.26 6.12
C HIS A 60 -21.76 1.07 6.75
N THR A 61 -22.21 1.03 8.01
CA THR A 61 -22.50 2.19 8.87
C THR A 61 -21.46 2.30 9.98
N GLU A 62 -20.94 3.51 10.20
CA GLU A 62 -19.98 3.80 11.27
C GLU A 62 -20.72 3.92 12.61
N ASP A 63 -20.87 2.81 13.33
CA ASP A 63 -21.48 2.78 14.66
C ASP A 63 -20.44 2.51 15.77
N ASP A 64 -20.28 3.46 16.71
CA ASP A 64 -19.34 3.44 17.85
C ASP A 64 -19.72 2.49 19.00
N THR A 65 -20.33 1.34 18.68
CA THR A 65 -20.79 0.38 19.70
C THR A 65 -19.69 -0.61 20.07
N LYS A 66 -19.62 -0.98 21.36
CA LYS A 66 -18.66 -1.98 21.84
C LYS A 66 -18.93 -3.34 21.19
N LEU A 67 -17.90 -3.93 20.59
CA LEU A 67 -17.95 -5.22 19.93
C LEU A 67 -17.95 -6.35 20.96
N ILE A 68 -18.98 -7.19 20.93
CA ILE A 68 -19.12 -8.34 21.85
C ILE A 68 -19.39 -9.63 21.06
N HIS A 69 -20.09 -9.56 19.93
CA HIS A 69 -20.42 -10.71 19.09
C HIS A 69 -19.52 -10.81 17.85
N PHE A 70 -19.34 -12.00 17.30
CA PHE A 70 -18.58 -12.19 16.05
C PHE A 70 -19.23 -11.48 14.87
N ASN A 71 -20.55 -11.50 14.77
CA ASN A 71 -21.30 -10.73 13.78
C ASN A 71 -20.96 -9.22 13.83
N ASP A 72 -20.85 -8.64 15.04
CA ASP A 72 -20.47 -7.23 15.21
C ASP A 72 -19.04 -6.98 14.73
N PHE A 73 -18.10 -7.86 15.12
CA PHE A 73 -16.70 -7.74 14.69
C PHE A 73 -16.56 -7.75 13.17
N ILE A 74 -17.25 -8.67 12.50
CA ILE A 74 -17.18 -8.78 11.04
C ILE A 74 -17.78 -7.52 10.38
N ASN A 75 -18.98 -7.12 10.78
CA ASN A 75 -19.69 -6.02 10.12
C ASN A 75 -19.19 -4.62 10.49
N LYS A 76 -18.37 -4.48 11.54
CA LYS A 76 -17.87 -3.17 11.99
C LYS A 76 -16.36 -3.01 11.80
N GLU A 77 -15.55 -3.98 12.19
CA GLU A 77 -14.08 -3.89 12.06
C GLU A 77 -13.57 -4.54 10.78
N LEU A 78 -14.01 -5.77 10.47
CA LEU A 78 -13.46 -6.50 9.33
C LEU A 78 -13.87 -5.89 7.98
N VAL A 79 -15.05 -5.30 7.90
CA VAL A 79 -15.49 -4.57 6.71
C VAL A 79 -14.64 -3.31 6.48
N LEU A 80 -14.19 -2.62 7.53
CA LEU A 80 -13.30 -1.47 7.41
C LEU A 80 -11.97 -1.89 6.79
N TYR A 81 -11.40 -2.99 7.28
CA TYR A 81 -10.19 -3.57 6.67
C TYR A 81 -10.40 -3.91 5.19
N SER A 82 -11.53 -4.51 4.85
CA SER A 82 -11.86 -4.87 3.46
C SER A 82 -12.01 -3.64 2.57
N LYS A 83 -12.71 -2.59 3.04
CA LYS A 83 -12.86 -1.30 2.36
C LYS A 83 -11.51 -0.64 2.13
N THR A 84 -10.69 -0.50 3.18
CA THR A 84 -9.34 0.04 3.06
C THR A 84 -8.47 -0.78 2.10
N SER A 85 -8.56 -2.11 2.13
CA SER A 85 -7.83 -2.97 1.18
C SER A 85 -8.27 -2.70 -0.27
N THR A 86 -9.57 -2.53 -0.52
CA THR A 86 -10.11 -2.21 -1.84
C THR A 86 -9.64 -0.83 -2.31
N GLU A 87 -9.68 0.17 -1.43
CA GLU A 87 -9.18 1.53 -1.72
C GLU A 87 -7.68 1.55 -2.07
N HIS A 88 -6.86 0.72 -1.43
CA HIS A 88 -5.44 0.61 -1.76
C HIS A 88 -5.17 -0.21 -3.04
N ALA A 89 -6.09 -1.10 -3.41
CA ALA A 89 -5.94 -1.98 -4.58
C ALA A 89 -6.45 -1.35 -5.88
N ILE A 90 -7.51 -0.54 -5.82
CA ILE A 90 -8.19 0.05 -6.98
C ILE A 90 -7.67 1.47 -7.22
N SER A 91 -7.32 1.78 -8.47
CA SER A 91 -6.94 3.13 -8.89
C SER A 91 -8.14 4.07 -8.98
N SER A 92 -7.91 5.35 -8.73
CA SER A 92 -8.94 6.38 -8.95
C SER A 92 -9.16 6.64 -10.46
N ILE A 93 -10.39 7.04 -10.82
CA ILE A 93 -10.76 7.32 -12.21
C ILE A 93 -10.12 8.62 -12.75
N MET A 94 -9.80 9.57 -11.87
CA MET A 94 -9.33 10.90 -12.26
C MET A 94 -7.86 10.86 -12.71
N ASP A 95 -7.03 10.16 -11.96
CA ASP A 95 -5.58 10.08 -12.14
C ASP A 95 -5.10 8.70 -12.60
N GLY A 96 -5.91 7.65 -12.46
CA GLY A 96 -5.51 6.28 -12.78
C GLY A 96 -4.51 5.70 -11.77
N LEU A 97 -4.22 6.40 -10.66
CA LEU A 97 -3.21 6.00 -9.69
C LEU A 97 -3.85 5.38 -8.45
N LYS A 98 -3.14 4.39 -7.87
CA LYS A 98 -3.42 3.89 -6.53
C LYS A 98 -2.97 4.92 -5.48
N PRO A 99 -3.53 4.94 -4.26
CA PRO A 99 -3.13 5.89 -3.22
C PRO A 99 -1.62 5.92 -2.94
N GLY A 100 -0.94 4.76 -2.96
CA GLY A 100 0.52 4.70 -2.79
C GLY A 100 1.30 5.39 -3.91
N LEU A 101 0.88 5.21 -5.16
CA LEU A 101 1.45 5.89 -6.34
C LEU A 101 1.20 7.39 -6.29
N CYS A 102 -0.02 7.79 -5.91
CA CYS A 102 -0.40 9.19 -5.78
C CYS A 102 0.48 9.92 -4.75
N ARG A 103 0.79 9.29 -3.60
CA ARG A 103 1.72 9.84 -2.60
C ARG A 103 3.14 10.07 -3.15
N ILE A 104 3.66 9.12 -3.93
CA ILE A 104 4.97 9.25 -4.57
C ILE A 104 4.97 10.45 -5.53
N MET A 105 3.95 10.53 -6.41
CA MET A 105 3.82 11.63 -7.37
C MET A 105 3.64 12.99 -6.69
N PHE A 106 2.85 13.05 -5.62
CA PHE A 106 2.66 14.27 -4.83
C PHE A 106 3.99 14.83 -4.28
N ILE A 107 4.85 13.96 -3.72
CA ILE A 107 6.17 14.37 -3.21
C ILE A 107 7.11 14.76 -4.35
N CYS A 108 7.08 14.05 -5.47
CA CYS A 108 7.84 14.38 -6.68
C CYS A 108 7.49 15.78 -7.21
N PHE A 109 6.20 16.13 -7.23
CA PHE A 109 5.73 17.46 -7.65
C PHE A 109 6.08 18.54 -6.62
N THR A 110 5.86 18.26 -5.33
CA THR A 110 6.09 19.25 -4.27
C THR A 110 7.56 19.61 -4.08
N LYS A 111 8.47 18.62 -4.19
CA LYS A 111 9.92 18.83 -3.98
C LYS A 111 10.68 19.20 -5.26
N ASN A 112 10.03 19.08 -6.42
CA ASN A 112 10.56 19.37 -7.76
C ASN A 112 12.01 18.89 -7.99
N PHE A 113 12.18 17.59 -8.23
CA PHE A 113 13.51 17.00 -8.44
C PHE A 113 14.06 17.29 -9.85
N ILE A 114 14.84 18.36 -9.97
CA ILE A 114 15.56 18.74 -11.21
C ILE A 114 16.76 17.81 -11.48
N ARG A 115 17.32 17.23 -10.40
CA ARG A 115 18.46 16.32 -10.46
C ARG A 115 18.04 14.92 -10.05
N ASP A 116 18.59 13.96 -10.78
CA ASP A 116 18.85 12.57 -10.43
C ASP A 116 18.90 12.29 -8.92
N ILE A 117 17.93 11.50 -8.43
CA ILE A 117 17.86 11.01 -7.06
C ILE A 117 17.83 9.48 -7.02
N LYS A 118 18.57 8.88 -6.08
CA LYS A 118 18.54 7.43 -5.86
C LYS A 118 17.14 6.99 -5.42
N VAL A 119 16.64 5.86 -5.93
CA VAL A 119 15.33 5.30 -5.57
C VAL A 119 15.16 5.13 -4.07
N ALA A 120 16.15 4.54 -3.37
CA ALA A 120 16.11 4.37 -1.92
C ALA A 120 15.96 5.71 -1.17
N ARG A 121 16.62 6.78 -1.65
CA ARG A 121 16.54 8.11 -1.04
C ARG A 121 15.20 8.78 -1.33
N LEU A 122 14.63 8.56 -2.52
CA LEU A 122 13.29 9.03 -2.86
C LEU A 122 12.24 8.33 -1.99
N ALA A 123 12.33 7.01 -1.83
CA ALA A 123 11.45 6.23 -0.97
C ALA A 123 11.49 6.72 0.49
N GLY A 124 12.68 6.96 1.05
CA GLY A 124 12.81 7.54 2.40
C GLY A 124 12.17 8.92 2.53
N LYS A 125 12.34 9.80 1.53
CA LYS A 125 11.65 11.11 1.51
C LYS A 125 10.13 10.97 1.41
N VAL A 126 9.63 10.02 0.65
CA VAL A 126 8.20 9.74 0.55
C VAL A 126 7.68 9.21 1.88
N ALA A 127 8.38 8.28 2.53
CA ALA A 127 8.00 7.73 3.82
C ALA A 127 7.91 8.83 4.91
N GLU A 128 8.88 9.74 4.94
CA GLU A 128 8.93 10.87 5.87
C GLU A 128 7.77 11.87 5.64
N ASN A 129 7.54 12.29 4.39
CA ASN A 129 6.59 13.37 4.10
C ASN A 129 5.14 12.91 3.90
N SER A 130 4.89 11.62 3.60
CA SER A 130 3.54 11.12 3.26
C SER A 130 2.92 10.20 4.31
N ALA A 131 3.49 10.18 5.53
CA ALA A 131 3.08 9.32 6.64
C ALA A 131 2.79 7.88 6.16
N TYR A 132 3.72 7.30 5.40
CA TYR A 132 3.53 5.97 4.83
C TYR A 132 3.92 4.92 5.87
N HIS A 133 2.95 4.10 6.29
CA HIS A 133 3.13 3.18 7.43
C HIS A 133 3.46 1.74 7.03
N HIS A 134 3.54 1.42 5.72
CA HIS A 134 3.75 0.04 5.25
C HIS A 134 5.23 -0.29 4.92
N GLY A 135 6.17 0.53 5.41
CA GLY A 135 7.61 0.35 5.21
C GLY A 135 8.13 0.87 3.86
N GLU A 136 9.46 0.93 3.69
CA GLU A 136 10.07 1.53 2.50
C GLU A 136 10.17 0.57 1.31
N GLN A 137 10.24 -0.74 1.55
CA GLN A 137 10.39 -1.75 0.48
C GLN A 137 9.24 -1.72 -0.55
N PRO A 138 7.95 -1.65 -0.15
CA PRO A 138 6.86 -1.50 -1.10
C PRO A 138 6.95 -0.20 -1.92
N LEU A 139 7.44 0.89 -1.31
CA LEU A 139 7.64 2.17 -2.01
C LEU A 139 8.74 2.07 -3.06
N ILE A 140 9.86 1.43 -2.75
CA ILE A 140 10.96 1.19 -3.70
C ILE A 140 10.45 0.43 -4.92
N ASN A 141 9.75 -0.69 -4.71
CA ASN A 141 9.17 -1.48 -5.80
C ASN A 141 8.18 -0.65 -6.64
N THR A 142 7.31 0.12 -5.97
CA THR A 142 6.34 0.97 -6.65
C THR A 142 7.01 2.07 -7.49
N ILE A 143 8.11 2.66 -7.02
CA ILE A 143 8.90 3.65 -7.78
C ILE A 143 9.55 3.01 -9.00
N VAL A 144 10.09 1.81 -8.84
CA VAL A 144 10.69 1.04 -9.95
C VAL A 144 9.63 0.75 -11.00
N ASP A 145 8.46 0.22 -10.62
CA ASP A 145 7.35 -0.08 -11.53
C ASP A 145 6.84 1.16 -12.28
N LEU A 146 6.88 2.33 -11.64
CA LEU A 146 6.49 3.60 -12.26
C LEU A 146 7.52 4.12 -13.27
N ALA A 147 8.80 3.77 -13.11
CA ALA A 147 9.90 4.19 -13.97
C ALA A 147 10.15 3.23 -15.15
N GLN A 148 9.74 1.96 -15.05
CA GLN A 148 9.93 0.94 -16.08
C GLN A 148 9.41 1.40 -17.46
N ASN A 149 10.23 1.20 -18.50
CA ASN A 149 9.99 1.66 -19.87
C ASN A 149 10.00 0.50 -20.90
N PHE A 150 9.64 -0.71 -20.49
CA PHE A 150 9.60 -1.88 -21.38
C PHE A 150 8.37 -1.91 -22.27
N VAL A 151 8.53 -2.54 -23.45
CA VAL A 151 7.42 -2.84 -24.35
C VAL A 151 6.40 -3.70 -23.58
N SER A 152 5.12 -3.33 -23.62
CA SER A 152 3.99 -3.94 -22.89
C SER A 152 3.77 -3.52 -21.43
N LEU A 153 4.51 -2.54 -20.89
CA LEU A 153 4.23 -1.94 -19.58
C LEU A 153 3.56 -0.57 -19.71
N ASN A 154 4.18 0.48 -19.18
CA ASN A 154 3.62 1.82 -19.17
C ASN A 154 3.77 2.48 -20.55
N ASN A 155 2.65 2.89 -21.17
CA ASN A 155 2.66 3.66 -22.43
C ASN A 155 3.38 5.01 -22.27
N ILE A 156 3.25 5.64 -21.10
CA ILE A 156 3.96 6.86 -20.71
C ILE A 156 4.46 6.64 -19.29
N ASN A 157 5.78 6.70 -19.11
CA ASN A 157 6.38 6.63 -17.79
C ASN A 157 6.42 8.03 -17.16
N PHE A 158 5.91 8.14 -15.94
CA PHE A 158 5.94 9.40 -15.18
C PHE A 158 7.34 9.73 -14.65
N LEU A 159 8.16 8.69 -14.48
CA LEU A 159 9.52 8.74 -13.96
C LEU A 159 10.49 8.24 -15.03
N VAL A 160 11.64 8.91 -15.17
CA VAL A 160 12.68 8.48 -16.11
C VAL A 160 13.57 7.45 -15.42
N PRO A 161 13.72 6.24 -15.98
CA PRO A 161 14.65 5.25 -15.48
C PRO A 161 16.08 5.67 -15.89
N ALA A 162 16.85 6.22 -14.95
CA ALA A 162 18.26 6.52 -15.12
C ALA A 162 19.09 5.45 -14.40
N GLY A 163 19.26 4.29 -15.01
CA GLY A 163 19.90 3.13 -14.38
C GLY A 163 19.43 1.80 -14.94
N GLN A 164 19.71 0.70 -14.24
CA GLN A 164 19.37 -0.65 -14.69
C GLN A 164 18.03 -1.09 -14.09
N PHE A 165 16.94 -0.53 -14.62
CA PHE A 165 15.57 -0.85 -14.21
C PHE A 165 15.08 -2.17 -14.82
N CYS A 166 15.85 -3.26 -14.71
CA CYS A 166 15.64 -4.54 -15.41
C CYS A 166 15.58 -4.38 -16.96
N THR A 167 15.41 -5.47 -17.71
CA THR A 167 15.15 -5.44 -19.18
C THR A 167 14.14 -6.54 -19.52
N CYS A 168 13.40 -6.39 -20.63
CA CYS A 168 12.33 -7.33 -21.06
C CYS A 168 12.73 -8.83 -20.99
N LEU A 169 14.01 -9.16 -21.13
CA LEU A 169 14.51 -10.54 -21.10
C LEU A 169 14.35 -11.23 -19.73
N TYR A 170 14.44 -10.46 -18.63
CA TYR A 170 14.46 -11.02 -17.28
C TYR A 170 13.05 -11.29 -16.71
N MET A 171 12.03 -10.55 -17.14
CA MET A 171 10.66 -10.73 -16.63
C MET A 171 10.06 -12.10 -16.99
N VAL A 172 10.34 -12.62 -18.20
CA VAL A 172 9.82 -13.94 -18.63
C VAL A 172 10.49 -15.09 -17.87
N VAL A 173 11.76 -14.91 -17.46
CA VAL A 173 12.53 -15.94 -16.74
C VAL A 173 12.10 -16.04 -15.27
N MET A 174 11.66 -14.94 -14.66
CA MET A 174 11.26 -14.93 -13.24
C MET A 174 9.94 -15.67 -12.97
N THR A 175 8.96 -15.59 -13.88
CA THR A 175 7.64 -16.23 -13.67
C THR A 175 7.69 -17.76 -13.80
N LEU A 176 8.64 -18.30 -14.55
CA LEU A 176 8.78 -19.75 -14.78
C LEU A 176 9.62 -20.48 -13.71
N LEU A 177 10.29 -19.77 -12.79
CA LEU A 177 11.31 -20.35 -11.93
C LEU A 177 11.20 -19.95 -10.44
N GLN A 178 9.97 -19.86 -9.92
CA GLN A 178 9.75 -19.59 -8.49
C GLN A 178 10.26 -20.72 -7.56
N HIS A 179 10.51 -21.94 -8.07
CA HIS A 179 10.89 -23.09 -7.25
C HIS A 179 12.40 -23.37 -7.12
N VAL A 180 13.27 -22.74 -7.92
CA VAL A 180 14.71 -23.10 -7.94
C VAL A 180 15.61 -22.08 -7.22
N ILE A 181 15.12 -20.86 -6.97
CA ILE A 181 15.94 -19.76 -6.43
C ILE A 181 16.32 -19.93 -4.94
N PHE A 182 15.68 -20.82 -4.17
CA PHE A 182 16.04 -21.00 -2.76
C PHE A 182 17.38 -21.72 -2.54
N LEU A 183 17.98 -22.33 -3.58
CA LEU A 183 19.22 -23.12 -3.45
C LEU A 183 20.43 -22.56 -4.20
N LEU A 184 20.27 -21.47 -4.95
CA LEU A 184 21.40 -20.79 -5.58
C LEU A 184 21.47 -19.36 -5.05
N ASP A 185 22.28 -19.18 -4.00
CA ASP A 185 22.96 -17.93 -3.72
C ASP A 185 23.65 -17.45 -5.02
N PHE A 186 22.95 -16.61 -5.81
CA PHE A 186 23.56 -15.83 -6.87
C PHE A 186 24.32 -14.66 -6.23
N ASN A 187 25.42 -15.00 -5.58
CA ASN A 187 26.60 -14.15 -5.52
C ASN A 187 27.10 -13.95 -6.96
N ASN A 188 26.55 -12.96 -7.65
CA ASN A 188 27.31 -11.93 -8.37
C ASN A 188 26.36 -10.88 -8.97
N ASP A 189 26.44 -9.68 -8.40
CA ASP A 189 26.19 -8.37 -9.01
C ASP A 189 24.75 -7.88 -9.28
N CYS A 190 23.80 -8.23 -8.41
CA CYS A 190 22.63 -7.35 -8.16
C CYS A 190 22.62 -6.76 -6.73
N SER A 191 23.56 -7.19 -5.86
CA SER A 191 23.65 -6.80 -4.45
C SER A 191 24.74 -5.76 -4.16
N ASN A 192 25.53 -5.34 -5.16
CA ASN A 192 26.62 -4.37 -4.97
C ASN A 192 26.36 -3.08 -5.77
N ASN A 193 25.81 -2.08 -5.08
CA ASN A 193 25.84 -0.66 -5.48
C ASN A 193 25.31 -0.29 -6.88
N VAL A 194 24.24 -0.92 -7.38
CA VAL A 194 23.50 -0.35 -8.51
C VAL A 194 22.63 0.78 -7.96
N ILE A 195 23.15 1.99 -8.11
CA ILE A 195 22.44 3.21 -7.77
C ILE A 195 21.37 3.40 -8.84
N ASP A 196 20.19 2.82 -8.63
CA ASP A 196 19.05 3.14 -9.48
C ASP A 196 18.64 4.58 -9.21
N VAL A 197 18.81 5.43 -10.21
CA VAL A 197 18.49 6.84 -10.17
C VAL A 197 17.21 7.07 -10.94
N VAL A 198 16.37 7.94 -10.40
CA VAL A 198 15.18 8.43 -11.07
C VAL A 198 15.18 9.94 -11.01
N TYR A 199 14.70 10.58 -12.07
CA TYR A 199 14.29 11.97 -12.02
C TYR A 199 12.93 12.13 -12.69
N VAL A 200 12.22 13.19 -12.32
CA VAL A 200 10.86 13.44 -12.79
C VAL A 200 10.95 14.15 -14.15
N LYS A 201 10.32 13.60 -15.19
CA LYS A 201 10.31 14.18 -16.54
C LYS A 201 9.29 15.32 -16.66
N LEU A 202 9.42 16.38 -15.85
CA LEU A 202 8.47 17.49 -15.88
C LEU A 202 8.75 18.53 -16.96
N ASP A 203 9.99 18.63 -17.45
CA ASP A 203 10.44 19.73 -18.31
C ASP A 203 9.76 19.83 -19.69
N LYS A 204 8.92 18.86 -20.08
CA LYS A 204 8.23 18.90 -21.39
C LYS A 204 6.74 18.63 -21.38
N ILE A 205 6.13 18.23 -20.26
CA ILE A 205 4.70 17.83 -20.23
C ILE A 205 3.82 18.92 -19.62
N PHE A 206 4.35 19.77 -18.72
CA PHE A 206 3.54 20.73 -17.96
C PHE A 206 3.62 22.20 -18.40
N ILE A 207 4.34 22.54 -19.49
CA ILE A 207 4.45 23.93 -19.95
C ILE A 207 3.09 24.54 -20.37
N ASN A 208 2.02 23.77 -20.55
CA ASN A 208 0.73 24.30 -21.02
C ASN A 208 -0.40 24.43 -19.97
N ILE A 209 -0.17 24.16 -18.68
CA ILE A 209 -1.26 24.29 -17.68
C ILE A 209 -1.18 25.62 -16.91
N THR A 210 -0.04 26.31 -16.92
CA THR A 210 0.11 27.64 -16.29
C THR A 210 -0.34 28.81 -17.17
N ASP A 211 -0.66 28.57 -18.45
CA ASP A 211 -1.08 29.61 -19.41
C ASP A 211 -2.60 29.69 -19.61
N LEU A 212 -3.39 28.96 -18.84
CA LEU A 212 -4.85 29.12 -18.83
C LEU A 212 -5.22 30.25 -17.86
N PRO A 213 -5.75 31.39 -18.34
CA PRO A 213 -6.26 32.42 -17.45
C PRO A 213 -7.43 31.83 -16.67
N PHE A 214 -7.28 31.72 -15.36
CA PHE A 214 -8.40 31.55 -14.44
C PHE A 214 -9.18 32.87 -14.44
N ASP A 215 -10.14 33.01 -15.36
CA ASP A 215 -11.20 34.00 -15.18
C ASP A 215 -12.13 33.48 -14.08
N THR A 216 -12.31 34.35 -13.08
CA THR A 216 -13.13 34.22 -11.87
C THR A 216 -14.61 34.00 -12.14
#